data_AF-A0A965RS51-F1
#
_entry.id   AF-A0A965RS51-F1
#
_cell.length_a   1.000
_cell.length_b   1.000
_cell.length_c   1.000
_cell.angle_alpha   90.00
_cell.angle_beta   90.00
_cell.angle_gamma   90.00
#
_symmetry.space_group_name_H-M   'P 1'
#
loop_
_entity.id
_entity.type
_entity.pdbx_description
1 polymer ?
#
loop_
_entity_poly.entity_id
_entity_poly.type
_entity_poly.pdbx_seq_one_letter_code
_entity_poly.pdbx_strand_id
1 'polypeptide(L)'
;KYVLPFLVVGSIIFAFTNYKNDTMNFLTNKAQLKETKDLIIDLSEKESKELKANIAAIDHEGLNRVGSDLLAYFEQAPKVDLETSLRGIDSRIKAENVSELDEKTKKRLVHFLEGYDEKGFSLMNKDLGMYYAQGPKLSIKKAIAALGIKENRLYNSGFGLFAHKVPTWIFLIFTLFITVVTVRENYSLIPLLGLLSCLYMMSQVELKNWVAFVIWLVIGLVIYFSYGRKHSKLNSMKS
;
A
#
# COMPACT_ATOMS: atom_id res chain seq x y z
N LYS A 1 -10.12 -24.24 18.31
CA LYS A 1 -9.34 -23.61 19.41
C LYS A 1 -8.03 -22.97 18.92
N TYR A 2 -7.05 -23.75 18.47
CA TYR A 2 -5.70 -23.20 18.18
C TYR A 2 -5.45 -22.74 16.74
N VAL A 3 -6.39 -22.96 15.81
CA VAL A 3 -6.19 -22.58 14.41
C VAL A 3 -5.93 -21.07 14.25
N LEU A 4 -6.71 -20.22 14.93
CA LEU A 4 -6.53 -18.76 14.86
C LEU A 4 -5.18 -18.28 15.43
N PRO A 5 -4.74 -18.68 16.63
CA PRO A 5 -3.41 -18.28 17.13
C PRO A 5 -2.26 -18.82 16.28
N PHE A 6 -2.35 -20.04 15.73
CA PHE A 6 -1.35 -20.52 14.77
C PHE A 6 -1.30 -19.66 13.51
N LEU A 7 -2.46 -19.24 12.99
CA LEU A 7 -2.54 -18.34 11.84
C LEU A 7 -1.87 -16.99 12.15
N VAL A 8 -2.18 -16.39 13.30
CA VAL A 8 -1.59 -15.10 13.72
C VAL A 8 -0.07 -15.20 13.91
N VAL A 9 0.42 -16.27 14.54
CA VAL A 9 1.87 -16.49 14.69
C VAL A 9 2.52 -16.70 13.33
N GLY A 10 1.91 -17.51 12.47
CA GLY A 10 2.39 -17.75 11.11
C GLY A 10 2.45 -16.47 10.27
N SER A 11 1.44 -15.60 10.37
CA SER A 11 1.42 -14.33 9.64
C SER A 11 2.46 -13.33 10.17
N ILE A 12 2.69 -13.28 11.49
CA ILE A 12 3.78 -12.49 12.07
C ILE A 12 5.13 -13.01 11.57
N ILE A 13 5.39 -14.32 11.64
CA ILE A 13 6.64 -14.89 11.16
C ILE A 13 6.84 -14.56 9.67
N PHE A 14 5.81 -14.76 8.85
CA PHE A 14 5.85 -14.46 7.41
C PHE A 14 6.14 -12.97 7.12
N ALA A 15 5.55 -12.06 7.88
CA ALA A 15 5.79 -10.63 7.75
C ALA A 15 7.25 -10.27 8.08
N PHE A 16 7.80 -10.84 9.15
CA PHE A 16 9.19 -10.57 9.55
C PHE A 16 10.25 -11.29 8.71
N THR A 17 9.90 -12.38 8.02
CA THR A 17 10.83 -13.08 7.12
C THR A 17 10.87 -12.44 5.72
N ASN A 18 9.72 -12.09 5.15
CA ASN A 18 9.65 -11.55 3.79
C ASN A 18 9.66 -10.02 3.72
N TYR A 19 9.08 -9.35 4.72
CA TYR A 19 8.86 -7.89 4.72
C TYR A 19 9.51 -7.23 5.94
N LYS A 20 10.68 -7.70 6.36
CA LYS A 20 11.36 -7.25 7.59
C LYS A 20 11.50 -5.73 7.66
N ASN A 21 11.97 -5.11 6.57
CA ASN A 21 12.21 -3.67 6.52
C ASN A 21 10.89 -2.89 6.59
N ASP A 22 9.89 -3.27 5.79
CA ASP A 22 8.60 -2.59 5.75
C ASP A 22 7.84 -2.75 7.08
N THR A 23 7.86 -3.95 7.66
CA THR A 23 7.28 -4.23 8.98
C THR A 23 7.97 -3.40 10.06
N MET A 24 9.29 -3.33 10.04
CA MET A 24 10.04 -2.52 11.01
C MET A 24 9.77 -1.02 10.82
N ASN A 25 9.69 -0.54 9.57
CA ASN A 25 9.37 0.84 9.24
C ASN A 25 7.94 1.21 9.68
N PHE A 26 7.00 0.27 9.54
CA PHE A 26 5.62 0.42 10.03
C PHE A 26 5.59 0.57 11.55
N LEU A 27 6.26 -0.32 12.29
CA LEU A 27 6.30 -0.31 13.75
C LEU A 27 7.03 0.91 14.32
N THR A 28 8.12 1.33 13.68
CA THR A 28 8.95 2.46 14.16
C THR A 28 8.49 3.83 13.66
N ASN A 29 7.36 3.88 12.92
CA ASN A 29 6.83 5.09 12.30
C ASN A 29 7.90 5.92 11.56
N LYS A 30 8.81 5.23 10.85
CA LYS A 30 9.83 5.91 10.04
C LYS A 30 9.15 6.69 8.90
N ALA A 31 9.76 7.81 8.53
CA ALA A 31 9.27 8.65 7.44
C ALA A 31 9.18 7.85 6.13
N GLN A 32 8.06 7.97 5.43
CA GLN A 32 7.81 7.25 4.16
C GLN A 32 7.75 8.24 3.01
N LEU A 33 8.29 7.86 1.85
CA LEU A 33 8.26 8.70 0.66
C LEU A 33 6.79 8.96 0.27
N LYS A 34 6.45 10.22 -0.03
CA LYS A 34 5.15 10.57 -0.59
C LYS A 34 4.92 9.84 -1.91
N GLU A 35 3.66 9.60 -2.22
CA GLU A 35 3.30 9.02 -3.50
C GLU A 35 3.63 9.97 -4.65
N THR A 36 3.87 9.40 -5.83
CA THR A 36 4.17 10.13 -7.07
C THR A 36 3.20 11.29 -7.31
N LYS A 37 1.91 11.03 -7.11
CA LYS A 37 0.84 12.03 -7.24
C LYS A 37 1.00 13.19 -6.27
N ASP A 38 1.17 12.91 -4.99
CA ASP A 38 1.33 13.94 -3.95
C ASP A 38 2.61 14.76 -4.18
N LEU A 39 3.70 14.09 -4.58
CA LEU A 39 4.95 14.74 -4.92
C LEU A 39 4.79 15.71 -6.09
N ILE A 40 4.04 15.33 -7.13
CA ILE A 40 3.83 16.17 -8.31
C ILE A 40 2.91 17.35 -7.99
N ILE A 41 1.87 17.13 -7.19
CA ILE A 41 0.94 18.18 -6.76
C ILE A 41 1.65 19.23 -5.89
N ASP A 42 2.61 18.81 -5.07
CA ASP A 42 3.36 19.69 -4.17
C ASP A 42 4.49 20.49 -4.87
N LEU A 43 4.76 20.23 -6.15
CA LEU A 43 5.75 20.99 -6.94
C LEU A 43 5.17 22.38 -7.30
N SER A 44 6.00 23.41 -7.14
CA SER A 44 5.70 24.73 -7.69
C SER A 44 5.76 24.72 -9.23
N GLU A 45 5.14 25.71 -9.88
CA GLU A 45 5.17 25.82 -11.36
C GLU A 45 6.60 25.85 -11.93
N LYS A 46 7.54 26.46 -11.20
CA LYS A 46 8.96 26.52 -11.59
C LYS A 46 9.62 25.15 -11.50
N GLU A 47 9.46 24.45 -10.37
CA GLU A 47 10.01 23.12 -10.13
C GLU A 47 9.43 22.10 -11.12
N SER A 48 8.13 22.18 -11.42
CA SER A 48 7.46 21.33 -12.41
C SER A 48 7.98 21.56 -13.83
N LYS A 49 8.18 22.82 -14.23
CA LYS A 49 8.73 23.17 -15.55
C LYS A 49 10.19 22.70 -15.71
N GLU A 50 10.99 22.86 -14.66
CA GLU A 50 12.38 22.39 -14.63
C GLU A 50 12.47 20.87 -14.63
N LEU A 51 11.61 20.19 -13.85
CA LEU A 51 11.48 18.73 -13.87
C LEU A 51 11.14 18.23 -15.26
N LYS A 52 10.16 18.86 -15.91
CA LYS A 52 9.76 18.54 -17.29
C LYS A 52 10.91 18.74 -18.28
N ALA A 53 11.70 19.81 -18.14
CA ALA A 53 12.86 20.06 -18.99
C ALA A 53 13.97 19.02 -18.78
N ASN A 54 14.25 18.65 -17.54
CA ASN A 54 15.23 17.61 -17.18
C ASN A 54 14.81 16.24 -17.70
N ILE A 55 13.52 15.90 -17.59
CA ILE A 55 12.96 14.67 -18.15
C ILE A 55 13.02 14.70 -19.67
N ALA A 56 12.64 15.80 -20.32
CA ALA A 56 12.70 15.91 -21.78
C ALA A 56 14.13 15.77 -22.33
N ALA A 57 15.15 16.18 -21.58
CA ALA A 57 16.55 16.01 -21.96
C ALA A 57 17.04 14.55 -21.89
N ILE A 58 16.40 13.71 -21.07
CA ILE A 58 16.81 12.31 -20.82
C ILE A 58 15.88 11.32 -21.56
N ASP A 59 14.59 11.62 -21.64
CA ASP A 59 13.53 10.72 -22.09
C ASP A 59 12.38 11.45 -22.79
N HIS A 60 12.71 12.14 -23.88
CA HIS A 60 11.75 12.87 -24.72
C HIS A 60 10.64 11.96 -25.28
N GLU A 61 10.94 10.71 -25.62
CA GLU A 61 9.96 9.78 -26.18
C GLU A 61 8.91 9.33 -25.16
N GLY A 62 9.32 9.02 -23.92
CA GLY A 62 8.40 8.65 -22.85
C GLY A 62 7.43 9.78 -22.51
N LEU A 63 7.94 11.02 -22.42
CA LEU A 63 7.12 12.19 -22.12
C LEU A 63 6.12 12.53 -23.23
N ASN A 64 6.48 12.31 -24.50
CA ASN A 64 5.59 12.57 -25.64
C ASN A 64 4.48 11.54 -25.80
N ARG A 65 4.68 10.29 -25.33
CA ARG A 65 3.64 9.25 -25.34
C ARG A 65 2.43 9.61 -24.46
N VAL A 66 2.66 10.36 -23.37
CA VAL A 66 1.61 10.78 -22.42
C VAL A 66 1.11 12.21 -22.62
N GLY A 67 1.60 12.91 -23.66
CA GLY A 67 1.19 14.28 -23.91
C GLY A 67 1.70 15.27 -22.86
N SER A 68 2.95 15.10 -22.39
CA SER A 68 3.62 16.04 -21.46
C SER A 68 3.08 16.09 -20.02
N ASP A 69 2.17 15.20 -19.63
CA ASP A 69 1.71 15.09 -18.23
C ASP A 69 2.75 14.33 -17.38
N LEU A 70 3.28 14.99 -16.34
CA LEU A 70 4.25 14.41 -15.42
C LEU A 70 3.66 13.25 -14.63
N LEU A 71 2.40 13.34 -14.20
CA LEU A 71 1.76 12.27 -13.43
C LEU A 71 1.62 11.03 -14.29
N ALA A 72 1.07 11.18 -15.49
CA ALA A 72 0.94 10.08 -16.44
C ALA A 72 2.29 9.50 -16.83
N TYR A 73 3.33 10.33 -16.99
CA TYR A 73 4.70 9.86 -17.28
C TYR A 73 5.26 8.97 -16.16
N PHE A 74 5.10 9.37 -14.89
CA PHE A 74 5.60 8.56 -13.78
C PHE A 74 4.69 7.38 -13.41
N GLU A 75 3.39 7.44 -13.71
CA GLU A 75 2.46 6.31 -13.57
C GLU A 75 2.63 5.23 -14.65
N GLN A 76 3.33 5.53 -15.75
CA GLN A 76 3.76 4.52 -16.73
C GLN A 76 4.84 3.57 -16.22
N ALA A 77 5.40 3.81 -15.02
CA ALA A 77 6.40 2.94 -14.44
C ALA A 77 5.91 1.48 -14.34
N PRO A 78 6.74 0.49 -14.71
CA PRO A 78 6.41 -0.91 -14.49
C PRO A 78 6.11 -1.11 -12.99
N LYS A 79 5.08 -1.91 -12.69
CA LYS A 79 4.60 -2.13 -11.31
C LYS A 79 5.67 -2.67 -10.36
N VAL A 80 6.74 -3.24 -10.91
CA VAL A 80 7.87 -3.76 -10.16
C VAL A 80 9.16 -3.42 -10.92
N ASP A 81 10.16 -2.96 -10.19
CA ASP A 81 11.48 -2.62 -10.73
C ASP A 81 12.29 -3.88 -11.06
N LEU A 82 13.27 -3.74 -11.95
CA LEU A 82 14.08 -4.87 -12.43
C LEU A 82 14.79 -5.60 -11.28
N GLU A 83 15.31 -4.87 -10.29
CA GLU A 83 15.99 -5.47 -9.13
C GLU A 83 15.04 -6.35 -8.31
N THR A 84 13.84 -5.84 -8.02
CA THR A 84 12.82 -6.62 -7.32
C THR A 84 12.34 -7.83 -8.13
N SER A 85 12.15 -7.69 -9.45
CA SER A 85 11.83 -8.84 -10.31
C SER A 85 12.92 -9.91 -10.30
N LEU A 86 14.19 -9.49 -10.34
CA LEU A 86 15.32 -10.40 -10.30
C LEU A 86 15.42 -11.12 -8.95
N ARG A 87 15.16 -10.42 -7.84
CA ARG A 87 15.06 -11.03 -6.50
C ARG A 87 13.94 -12.05 -6.40
N GLY A 88 12.82 -11.84 -7.10
CA GLY A 88 11.71 -12.78 -7.19
C GLY A 88 12.07 -14.11 -7.88
N ILE A 89 13.12 -14.12 -8.70
CA ILE A 89 13.55 -15.29 -9.48
C ILE A 89 14.80 -15.93 -8.89
N ASP A 90 15.83 -15.14 -8.60
CA ASP A 90 17.04 -15.57 -7.89
C ASP A 90 17.71 -14.36 -7.22
N SER A 91 17.68 -14.35 -5.89
CA SER A 91 18.29 -13.32 -5.03
C SER A 91 19.79 -13.07 -5.22
N ARG A 92 20.51 -13.97 -5.93
CA ARG A 92 21.95 -13.84 -6.20
C ARG A 92 22.27 -13.02 -7.44
N ILE A 93 21.28 -12.79 -8.31
CA ILE A 93 21.46 -12.07 -9.56
C ILE A 93 21.39 -10.56 -9.26
N LYS A 94 22.45 -9.84 -9.61
CA LYS A 94 22.52 -8.38 -9.57
C LYS A 94 22.80 -7.89 -10.98
N ALA A 95 21.83 -7.20 -11.58
CA ALA A 95 21.97 -6.57 -12.87
C ALA A 95 21.22 -5.24 -12.82
N GLU A 96 21.82 -4.19 -13.36
CA GLU A 96 21.18 -2.87 -13.43
C GLU A 96 20.34 -2.74 -14.71
N ASN A 97 20.68 -3.50 -15.76
CA ASN A 97 20.01 -3.45 -17.06
C ASN A 97 19.63 -4.85 -17.56
N VAL A 98 18.53 -4.92 -18.33
CA VAL A 98 18.06 -6.16 -18.98
C VAL A 98 19.10 -6.73 -19.95
N SER A 99 19.94 -5.87 -20.54
CA SER A 99 20.99 -6.25 -21.48
C SER A 99 22.14 -7.05 -20.85
N GLU A 100 22.34 -6.93 -19.54
CA GLU A 100 23.39 -7.65 -18.78
C GLU A 100 22.96 -9.08 -18.40
N LEU A 101 21.69 -9.43 -18.64
CA LEU A 101 21.12 -10.70 -18.24
C LEU A 101 21.44 -11.81 -19.25
N ASP A 102 21.73 -13.00 -18.72
CA ASP A 102 21.79 -14.23 -19.50
C ASP A 102 20.42 -14.62 -20.07
N GLU A 103 20.39 -15.29 -21.23
CA GLU A 103 19.17 -15.70 -21.92
C GLU A 103 18.28 -16.62 -21.06
N LYS A 104 18.87 -17.44 -20.19
CA LYS A 104 18.11 -18.28 -19.25
C LYS A 104 17.40 -17.43 -18.19
N THR A 105 18.06 -16.38 -17.72
CA THR A 105 17.50 -15.45 -16.73
C THR A 105 16.40 -14.61 -17.35
N LYS A 106 16.58 -14.12 -18.58
CA LYS A 106 15.55 -13.40 -19.33
C LYS A 106 14.27 -14.24 -19.48
N LYS A 107 14.38 -15.52 -19.86
CA LYS A 107 13.22 -16.43 -19.97
C LYS A 107 12.48 -16.65 -18.66
N ARG A 108 13.20 -16.78 -17.54
CA ARG A 108 12.58 -16.87 -16.21
C ARG A 108 11.85 -15.57 -15.84
N LEU A 109 12.43 -14.45 -16.25
CA LEU A 109 11.90 -13.12 -16.01
C LEU A 109 10.65 -12.84 -16.85
N VAL A 110 10.60 -13.27 -18.11
CA VAL A 110 9.38 -13.34 -18.93
C VAL A 110 8.27 -14.04 -18.15
N HIS A 111 8.52 -15.29 -17.74
CA HIS A 111 7.51 -16.12 -17.09
C HIS A 111 7.05 -15.55 -15.74
N PHE A 112 7.96 -14.93 -14.98
CA PHE A 112 7.61 -14.24 -13.74
C PHE A 112 6.68 -13.05 -14.01
N LEU A 113 6.99 -12.22 -15.00
CA LEU A 113 6.19 -11.06 -15.36
C LEU A 113 4.85 -11.43 -15.99
N GLU A 114 4.76 -12.52 -16.74
CA GLU A 114 3.48 -13.02 -17.25
C GLU A 114 2.52 -13.41 -16.11
N GLY A 115 3.04 -13.91 -14.98
CA GLY A 115 2.22 -14.20 -13.79
C GLY A 115 1.93 -12.99 -12.89
N TYR A 116 2.75 -11.94 -12.96
CA TYR A 116 2.69 -10.79 -12.06
C TYR A 116 2.01 -9.57 -12.69
N ASP A 117 2.31 -9.27 -13.96
CA ASP A 117 1.81 -8.12 -14.72
C ASP A 117 1.52 -8.48 -16.19
N GLU A 118 0.69 -9.51 -16.38
CA GLU A 118 0.30 -10.03 -17.70
C GLU A 118 -0.17 -8.94 -18.66
N LYS A 119 -0.98 -7.98 -18.17
CA LYS A 119 -1.54 -6.90 -18.98
C LYS A 119 -0.48 -5.91 -19.44
N GLY A 120 0.41 -5.47 -18.54
CA GLY A 120 1.49 -4.54 -18.89
C GLY A 120 2.51 -5.18 -19.83
N PHE A 121 2.82 -6.46 -19.60
CA PHE A 121 3.78 -7.20 -20.40
C PHE A 121 3.23 -7.58 -21.79
N SER A 122 1.94 -7.91 -21.89
CA SER A 122 1.26 -8.21 -23.16
C SER A 122 1.13 -6.99 -24.08
N LEU A 123 0.90 -5.80 -23.52
CA LEU A 123 0.90 -4.53 -24.27
C LEU A 123 2.26 -4.24 -24.94
N MET A 124 3.34 -4.84 -24.41
CA MET A 124 4.70 -4.70 -24.94
C MET A 124 5.15 -5.87 -25.79
N ASN A 125 4.20 -6.63 -26.33
CA ASN A 125 4.47 -7.78 -27.17
C ASN A 125 5.42 -8.78 -26.49
N LYS A 126 5.37 -8.86 -25.16
CA LYS A 126 6.21 -9.73 -24.32
C LYS A 126 7.72 -9.46 -24.43
N ASP A 127 8.13 -8.27 -24.86
CA ASP A 127 9.53 -7.87 -24.92
C ASP A 127 9.98 -7.23 -23.60
N LEU A 128 10.99 -7.82 -22.95
CA LEU A 128 11.52 -7.31 -21.67
C LEU A 128 12.20 -5.96 -21.82
N GLY A 129 12.92 -5.76 -22.91
CA GLY A 129 13.61 -4.50 -23.18
C GLY A 129 12.59 -3.38 -23.25
N MET A 130 11.52 -3.60 -23.99
CA MET A 130 10.41 -2.66 -24.13
C MET A 130 9.59 -2.48 -22.85
N TYR A 131 9.35 -3.55 -22.08
CA TYR A 131 8.63 -3.49 -20.80
C TYR A 131 9.39 -2.66 -19.74
N TYR A 132 10.69 -2.92 -19.57
CA TYR A 132 11.51 -2.15 -18.63
C TYR A 132 11.94 -0.79 -19.19
N ALA A 133 11.92 -0.62 -20.52
CA ALA A 133 12.05 0.69 -21.17
C ALA A 133 10.74 1.49 -21.17
N GLN A 134 9.61 0.90 -20.75
CA GLN A 134 8.33 1.59 -20.66
C GLN A 134 8.16 2.44 -19.40
N GLY A 135 9.07 2.31 -18.45
CA GLY A 135 9.09 3.15 -17.27
C GLY A 135 9.83 4.46 -17.50
N PRO A 136 9.56 5.49 -16.68
CA PRO A 136 10.38 6.68 -16.67
C PRO A 136 11.84 6.25 -16.41
N LYS A 137 12.75 6.58 -17.33
CA LYS A 137 14.20 6.27 -17.20
C LYS A 137 14.82 6.86 -15.93
N LEU A 138 14.07 7.75 -15.26
CA LEU A 138 14.42 8.43 -14.03
C LEU A 138 13.37 8.13 -12.96
N SER A 139 13.77 7.48 -11.86
CA SER A 139 12.89 7.35 -10.68
C SER A 139 12.51 8.73 -10.16
N ILE A 140 11.26 8.93 -9.74
CA ILE A 140 10.77 10.23 -9.25
C ILE A 140 11.64 10.78 -8.10
N LYS A 141 12.19 9.91 -7.24
CA LYS A 141 13.12 10.31 -6.17
C LYS A 141 14.40 10.96 -6.74
N LYS A 142 14.99 10.36 -7.78
CA LYS A 142 16.19 10.91 -8.45
C LYS A 142 15.84 12.18 -9.23
N ALA A 143 14.68 12.19 -9.89
CA ALA A 143 14.19 13.33 -10.66
C ALA A 143 13.99 14.56 -9.77
N ILE A 144 13.41 14.37 -8.59
CA ILE A 144 13.19 15.43 -7.62
C ILE A 144 14.48 15.81 -6.88
N ALA A 145 15.38 14.86 -6.61
CA ALA A 145 16.68 15.17 -6.01
C ALA A 145 17.54 16.08 -6.91
N ALA A 146 17.41 15.95 -8.24
CA ALA A 146 18.09 16.82 -9.21
C ALA A 146 17.61 18.28 -9.15
N LEU A 147 16.43 18.55 -8.59
CA LEU A 147 15.88 19.90 -8.40
C LEU A 147 16.43 20.59 -7.13
N GLY A 148 17.27 19.91 -6.35
CA GLY A 148 17.80 20.46 -5.08
C GLY A 148 16.74 20.66 -4.00
N ILE A 149 15.58 20.01 -4.13
CA ILE A 149 14.49 20.10 -3.14
C ILE A 149 14.92 19.39 -1.86
N LYS A 150 14.72 20.06 -0.71
CA LYS A 150 15.02 19.48 0.61
C LYS A 150 14.25 18.17 0.80
N GLU A 151 14.97 17.12 1.23
CA GLU A 151 14.40 15.77 1.42
C GLU A 151 13.16 15.77 2.33
N ASN A 152 13.09 16.65 3.33
CA ASN A 152 11.95 16.74 4.24
C ASN A 152 10.59 17.05 3.56
N ARG A 153 10.56 17.66 2.37
CA ARG A 153 9.32 17.88 1.60
C ARG A 153 8.82 16.61 0.90
N LEU A 154 9.71 15.64 0.70
CA LEU A 154 9.46 14.40 -0.07
C LEU A 154 8.89 13.28 0.79
N TYR A 155 9.04 13.38 2.11
CA TYR A 155 8.63 12.34 3.04
C TYR A 155 7.44 12.79 3.87
N ASN A 156 6.43 11.93 3.97
CA ASN A 156 5.41 12.04 5.01
C ASN A 156 6.03 11.58 6.33
N SER A 157 6.06 12.48 7.30
CA SER A 157 6.64 12.24 8.63
C SER A 157 5.74 12.79 9.73
N GLY A 158 5.94 12.31 10.96
CA GLY A 158 5.22 12.79 12.14
C GLY A 158 3.86 12.12 12.39
N PHE A 159 3.00 12.81 13.14
CA PHE A 159 1.73 12.28 13.65
C PHE A 159 0.70 12.00 12.55
N GLY A 160 0.74 12.73 11.43
CA GLY A 160 -0.16 12.48 10.29
C GLY A 160 0.02 11.08 9.69
N LEU A 161 1.28 10.65 9.50
CA LEU A 161 1.59 9.30 9.00
C LEU A 161 1.09 8.21 9.97
N PHE A 162 1.22 8.46 11.28
CA PHE A 162 0.70 7.55 12.29
C PHE A 162 -0.83 7.50 12.28
N ALA A 163 -1.49 8.66 12.16
CA ALA A 163 -2.95 8.76 12.10
C ALA A 163 -3.51 7.89 10.96
N HIS A 164 -2.96 7.98 9.75
CA HIS A 164 -3.38 7.13 8.62
C HIS A 164 -3.28 5.63 8.90
N LYS A 165 -2.37 5.20 9.79
CA LYS A 165 -2.19 3.80 10.21
C LYS A 165 -3.09 3.39 11.37
N VAL A 166 -3.81 4.31 12.01
CA VAL A 166 -4.66 4.04 13.18
C VAL A 166 -5.69 2.93 12.92
N PRO A 167 -6.42 2.90 11.80
CA PRO A 167 -7.37 1.82 11.53
C PRO A 167 -6.71 0.43 11.52
N THR A 168 -5.51 0.32 10.94
CA THR A 168 -4.73 -0.93 10.93
C THR A 168 -4.30 -1.34 12.33
N TRP A 169 -3.85 -0.41 13.17
CA TRP A 169 -3.48 -0.69 14.56
C TRP A 169 -4.68 -1.16 15.40
N ILE A 170 -5.85 -0.55 15.22
CA ILE A 170 -7.09 -1.00 15.87
C ILE A 170 -7.40 -2.44 15.47
N PHE A 171 -7.31 -2.75 14.17
CA PHE A 171 -7.51 -4.11 13.67
C PHE A 171 -6.51 -5.12 14.28
N LEU A 172 -5.22 -4.77 14.36
CA LEU A 172 -4.20 -5.67 14.93
C LEU A 172 -4.45 -5.94 16.42
N ILE A 173 -4.78 -4.91 17.20
CA ILE A 173 -5.10 -5.04 18.63
C ILE A 173 -6.37 -5.88 18.80
N PHE A 174 -7.41 -5.62 18.01
CA PHE A 174 -8.66 -6.37 18.05
C PHE A 174 -8.46 -7.84 17.67
N THR A 175 -7.66 -8.11 16.63
CA THR A 175 -7.31 -9.47 16.21
C THR A 175 -6.56 -10.21 17.30
N LEU A 176 -5.60 -9.55 17.97
CA LEU A 176 -4.88 -10.12 19.09
C LEU A 176 -5.82 -10.43 20.26
N PHE A 177 -6.74 -9.52 20.59
CA PHE A 177 -7.74 -9.71 21.62
C PHE A 177 -8.66 -10.91 21.33
N ILE A 178 -9.24 -10.98 20.14
CA ILE A 178 -10.08 -12.11 19.72
C ILE A 178 -9.28 -13.41 19.70
N THR A 179 -8.02 -13.37 19.32
CA THR A 179 -7.13 -14.55 19.36
C THR A 179 -6.97 -15.07 20.78
N VAL A 180 -6.71 -14.20 21.76
CA VAL A 180 -6.62 -14.58 23.18
C VAL A 180 -7.94 -15.13 23.69
N VAL A 181 -9.05 -14.45 23.37
CA VAL A 181 -10.41 -14.86 23.76
C VAL A 181 -10.77 -16.23 23.15
N THR A 182 -10.37 -16.51 21.91
CA THR A 182 -10.60 -17.81 21.23
C THR A 182 -9.73 -18.94 21.81
N VAL A 183 -8.61 -18.62 22.46
CA VAL A 183 -7.82 -19.59 23.22
C VAL A 183 -8.46 -19.89 24.57
N ARG A 184 -9.11 -18.90 25.19
CA ARG A 184 -9.81 -19.10 26.47
C ARG A 184 -11.15 -19.82 26.28
N GLU A 185 -11.92 -19.39 25.29
CA GLU A 185 -13.26 -19.86 24.99
C GLU A 185 -13.28 -20.54 23.61
N ASN A 186 -13.91 -21.72 23.50
CA ASN A 186 -13.91 -22.53 22.27
C ASN A 186 -14.86 -21.99 21.18
N TYR A 187 -14.67 -20.75 20.74
CA TYR A 187 -15.46 -20.14 19.68
C TYR A 187 -15.26 -20.81 18.31
N SER A 188 -16.33 -20.80 17.50
CA SER A 188 -16.31 -21.34 16.14
C SER A 188 -15.44 -20.49 15.22
N LEU A 189 -14.60 -21.13 14.40
CA LEU A 189 -13.66 -20.46 13.52
C LEU A 189 -14.33 -19.74 12.34
N ILE A 190 -15.42 -20.28 11.83
CA ILE A 190 -16.07 -19.77 10.61
C ILE A 190 -16.60 -18.34 10.83
N PRO A 191 -17.38 -18.05 11.90
CA PRO A 191 -17.85 -16.69 12.16
C PRO A 191 -16.72 -15.72 12.49
N LEU A 192 -15.68 -16.18 13.20
CA LEU A 192 -14.53 -15.35 13.58
C LEU A 192 -13.73 -14.88 12.37
N LEU A 193 -13.46 -15.77 11.42
CA LEU A 193 -12.77 -15.43 10.18
C LEU A 193 -13.60 -14.44 9.33
N GLY A 194 -14.93 -14.60 9.31
CA GLY A 194 -15.83 -13.64 8.67
C GLY A 194 -15.76 -12.25 9.31
N LEU A 195 -15.78 -12.18 10.64
CA LEU A 195 -15.64 -10.93 11.39
C LEU A 195 -14.28 -10.27 11.13
N LEU A 196 -13.19 -11.04 11.19
CA LEU A 196 -11.84 -10.54 10.93
C LEU A 196 -11.67 -10.06 9.49
N SER A 197 -12.24 -10.76 8.52
CA SER A 197 -12.23 -10.34 7.11
C SER A 197 -12.96 -8.99 6.92
N CYS A 198 -14.13 -8.84 7.54
CA CYS A 198 -14.89 -7.59 7.50
C CYS A 198 -14.10 -6.43 8.13
N LEU A 199 -13.51 -6.64 9.32
CA LEU A 199 -12.70 -5.63 9.98
C LEU A 199 -11.42 -5.30 9.21
N TYR A 200 -10.81 -6.30 8.57
CA TYR A 200 -9.65 -6.08 7.70
C TYR A 200 -10.01 -5.16 6.53
N MET A 201 -11.13 -5.41 5.85
CA MET A 201 -11.59 -4.53 4.78
C MET A 201 -11.87 -3.10 5.31
N MET A 202 -12.47 -2.99 6.49
CA MET A 202 -12.72 -1.69 7.13
C MET A 202 -11.42 -0.96 7.51
N SER A 203 -10.33 -1.67 7.78
CA SER A 203 -9.03 -1.08 8.10
C SER A 203 -8.32 -0.44 6.90
N GLN A 204 -8.75 -0.76 5.66
CA GLN A 204 -8.19 -0.18 4.42
C GLN A 204 -8.85 1.14 4.03
N VAL A 205 -9.95 1.51 4.69
CA VAL A 205 -10.69 2.74 4.36
C VAL A 205 -10.00 3.95 5.01
N GLU A 206 -10.03 5.10 4.33
CA GLU A 206 -9.50 6.36 4.85
C GLU A 206 -10.09 6.74 6.23
N LEU A 207 -9.24 7.35 7.06
CA LEU A 207 -9.61 7.87 8.39
C LEU A 207 -10.84 8.80 8.38
N LYS A 208 -11.00 9.61 7.33
CA LYS A 208 -12.13 10.53 7.19
C LYS A 208 -13.47 9.79 7.20
N ASN A 209 -13.54 8.66 6.51
CA ASN A 209 -14.73 7.83 6.44
C ASN A 209 -15.00 7.15 7.79
N TRP A 210 -13.95 6.76 8.50
CA TRP A 210 -14.05 6.21 9.87
C TRP A 210 -14.67 7.22 10.84
N VAL A 211 -14.22 8.48 10.80
CA VAL A 211 -14.79 9.54 11.65
C VAL A 211 -16.26 9.77 11.32
N ALA A 212 -16.63 9.85 10.04
CA ALA A 212 -18.02 10.00 9.61
C ALA A 212 -18.90 8.83 10.08
N PHE A 213 -18.41 7.60 9.95
CA PHE A 213 -19.10 6.40 10.44
C PHE A 213 -19.34 6.44 11.95
N VAL A 214 -18.31 6.76 12.74
CA VAL A 214 -18.43 6.83 14.21
C VAL A 214 -19.39 7.93 14.64
N ILE A 215 -19.38 9.10 13.99
CA ILE A 215 -20.33 10.19 14.26
C ILE A 215 -21.75 9.71 14.01
N TRP A 216 -22.02 9.09 12.85
CA TRP A 216 -23.35 8.54 12.54
C TRP A 216 -23.78 7.44 13.50
N LEU A 217 -22.85 6.56 13.90
CA LEU A 217 -23.11 5.51 14.89
C LEU A 217 -23.52 6.13 16.23
N VAL A 218 -22.76 7.12 16.73
CA VAL A 218 -23.06 7.79 18.00
C VAL A 218 -24.41 8.50 17.93
N ILE A 219 -24.72 9.19 16.83
CA ILE A 219 -26.03 9.83 16.63
C ILE A 219 -27.14 8.77 16.68
N GLY A 220 -26.99 7.67 15.94
CA GLY A 220 -27.95 6.57 15.95
C GLY A 220 -28.13 5.97 17.35
N LEU A 221 -27.03 5.81 18.10
CA LEU A 221 -27.04 5.30 19.46
C LEU A 221 -27.74 6.27 20.43
N VAL A 222 -27.50 7.58 20.29
CA VAL A 222 -28.17 8.63 21.07
C VAL A 222 -29.66 8.62 20.81
N ILE A 223 -30.09 8.54 19.54
CA ILE A 223 -31.52 8.45 19.17
C ILE A 223 -32.12 7.16 19.74
N TYR A 224 -31.43 6.02 19.55
CA TYR A 224 -31.87 4.72 20.04
C TYR A 224 -32.05 4.72 21.56
N PHE A 225 -31.07 5.18 22.33
CA PHE A 225 -31.16 5.24 23.79
C PHE A 225 -32.17 6.28 24.26
N SER A 226 -32.30 7.43 23.58
CA SER A 226 -33.27 8.46 23.93
C SER A 226 -34.72 8.00 23.71
N TYR A 227 -34.97 7.29 22.61
CA TYR A 227 -36.27 6.68 22.31
C TYR A 227 -36.54 5.45 23.18
N GLY A 228 -35.56 4.56 23.32
CA GLY A 228 -35.63 3.34 24.12
C GLY A 228 -35.83 3.59 25.61
N ARG A 229 -35.24 4.65 26.19
CA ARG A 229 -35.51 5.04 27.59
C ARG A 229 -36.95 5.48 27.81
N LYS A 230 -37.56 6.17 26.84
CA LYS A 230 -38.93 6.70 26.96
C LYS A 230 -40.01 5.65 26.67
N HIS A 231 -39.69 4.50 26.10
CA HIS A 231 -40.67 3.47 25.70
C HIS A 231 -40.38 2.07 26.26
N SER A 232 -39.50 1.93 27.25
CA SER A 232 -39.23 0.64 27.91
C SER A 232 -40.47 0.17 28.68
N LYS A 233 -41.25 -0.74 28.08
CA LYS A 233 -42.42 -1.41 28.68
C LYS A 233 -42.08 -2.44 29.77
N LEU A 234 -40.83 -2.48 30.27
CA LEU A 234 -40.41 -3.46 31.27
C LEU A 234 -40.71 -3.07 32.73
N ASN A 235 -41.43 -1.97 32.99
CA ASN A 235 -41.81 -1.57 34.34
C ASN A 235 -43.32 -1.30 34.54
N SER A 236 -44.21 -1.75 33.64
CA SER A 236 -45.67 -1.60 33.85
C SER A 236 -46.41 -2.86 34.30
N MET A 237 -45.70 -3.94 34.65
CA MET A 237 -46.28 -5.15 35.25
C MET A 237 -45.63 -5.43 36.61
N LYS A 238 -45.88 -4.53 37.55
CA LYS A 238 -45.85 -4.82 38.98
C LYS A 238 -46.83 -3.88 39.67
N SER A 239 -48.09 -4.27 39.67
CA SER A 239 -49.11 -3.85 40.62
C SER A 239 -50.07 -5.01 40.84
#